data_AF-A0A7H0GZI7-F1
#
_entry.id   AF-A0A7H0GZI7-F1
#
_cell.length_a   1.000
_cell.length_b   1.000
_cell.length_c   1.000
_cell.angle_alpha   90.00
_cell.angle_beta   90.00
_cell.angle_gamma   90.00
#
_symmetry.space_group_name_H-M   'P 1'
#
loop_
_entity.id
_entity.type
_entity.pdbx_description
1 polymer ?
#
loop_
_entity_poly.entity_id
_entity_poly.type
_entity_poly.pdbx_seq_one_letter_code
_entity_poly.pdbx_strand_id
1 'polypeptide(L)'
;MQHVRVWQRSLRGGKPTHTTGSNLLTLDLDGDGDQDILTARDACPELVSLTNQGTAAVASMTSASLNTNFPSAAAPVRVINFPAGYYLDVTFDGRPDLIAAPALFDNHDQVSTSQSVRLYENGSPTAVPSFTLRQPDFLQGEMIDVSEAAAPAFGDLSGDGLPDMVVAGTDRRAAGYAAYLHYYRNIGTATEPNFQRVSDDYLALGAKNTRVSSPCWLI
;
A
#
# COMPACT_ATOMS: atom_id res chain seq x y z
N MET A 1 24.96 -4.52 -65.82
CA MET A 1 25.18 -4.00 -64.45
C MET A 1 24.11 -2.96 -64.16
N GLN A 2 23.09 -3.31 -63.38
CA GLN A 2 22.10 -2.38 -62.85
C GLN A 2 22.08 -2.58 -61.33
N HIS A 3 22.28 -1.48 -60.61
CA HIS A 3 22.39 -1.42 -59.16
C HIS A 3 21.06 -1.76 -58.49
N VAL A 4 21.05 -2.78 -57.63
CA VAL A 4 19.99 -2.97 -56.63
C VAL A 4 20.32 -2.11 -55.42
N ARG A 5 19.55 -1.05 -55.18
CA ARG A 5 19.61 -0.29 -53.92
C ARG A 5 18.86 -1.06 -52.85
N VAL A 6 19.57 -1.59 -51.87
CA VAL A 6 18.98 -2.11 -50.63
C VAL A 6 18.68 -0.91 -49.74
N TRP A 7 17.39 -0.64 -49.50
CA TRP A 7 16.98 0.30 -48.45
C TRP A 7 17.21 -0.37 -47.10
N GLN A 8 18.29 0.00 -46.40
CA GLN A 8 18.40 -0.24 -44.97
C GLN A 8 17.27 0.53 -44.28
N ARG A 9 16.23 -0.18 -43.84
CA ARG A 9 15.36 0.32 -42.79
C ARG A 9 16.25 0.53 -41.57
N SER A 10 16.62 1.78 -41.32
CA SER A 10 17.12 2.22 -40.02
C SER A 10 16.06 1.82 -38.99
N LEU A 11 16.32 0.74 -38.26
CA LEU A 11 15.61 0.47 -37.01
C LEU A 11 16.01 1.62 -36.11
N ARG A 12 15.10 2.59 -35.94
CA ARG A 12 15.24 3.59 -34.88
C ARG A 12 15.50 2.79 -33.61
N GLY A 13 16.70 2.96 -33.03
CA GLY A 13 17.05 2.32 -31.77
C GLY A 13 15.91 2.51 -30.79
N GLY A 14 15.37 1.41 -30.28
CA GLY A 14 14.35 1.46 -29.24
C GLY A 14 14.89 2.34 -28.14
N LYS A 15 14.17 3.42 -27.81
CA LYS A 15 14.50 4.21 -26.62
C LYS A 15 14.53 3.23 -25.45
N PRO A 16 15.45 3.38 -24.48
CA PRO A 16 15.35 2.66 -23.22
C PRO A 16 13.94 2.92 -22.66
N THR A 17 13.09 1.91 -22.70
CA THR A 17 11.84 1.91 -21.94
C THR A 17 12.29 1.62 -20.52
N HIS A 18 12.71 2.67 -19.80
CA HIS A 18 12.95 2.55 -18.37
C HIS A 18 11.71 1.93 -17.77
N THR A 19 11.89 0.82 -17.08
CA THR A 19 10.90 0.39 -16.12
C THR A 19 10.90 1.47 -15.06
N THR A 20 9.73 2.02 -14.76
CA THR A 20 9.52 2.85 -13.58
C THR A 20 9.96 2.08 -12.33
N GLY A 21 10.35 2.80 -11.27
CA GLY A 21 11.17 2.32 -10.15
C GLY A 21 10.77 0.95 -9.55
N SER A 22 11.71 0.34 -8.83
CA SER A 22 11.53 -0.95 -8.18
C SER A 22 12.05 -0.90 -6.75
N ASN A 23 11.46 -1.71 -5.87
CA ASN A 23 11.97 -1.92 -4.53
C ASN A 23 12.74 -3.24 -4.45
N LEU A 24 13.63 -3.34 -3.46
CA LEU A 24 14.43 -4.53 -3.22
C LEU A 24 14.55 -4.76 -1.72
N LEU A 25 14.28 -6.00 -1.30
CA LEU A 25 14.60 -6.53 0.03
C LEU A 25 15.28 -7.88 -0.18
N THR A 26 16.39 -8.13 0.51
CA THR A 26 17.09 -9.42 0.49
C THR A 26 16.81 -10.20 1.76
N LEU A 27 16.50 -11.48 1.63
CA LEU A 27 16.26 -12.42 2.73
C LEU A 27 16.72 -13.81 2.32
N ASP A 28 17.13 -14.64 3.26
CA ASP A 28 17.30 -16.07 3.02
C ASP A 28 15.93 -16.75 3.13
N LEU A 29 15.27 -17.07 2.00
CA LEU A 29 13.91 -17.61 1.97
C LEU A 29 13.85 -19.13 1.93
N ASP A 30 14.97 -19.82 1.65
CA ASP A 30 15.02 -21.28 1.59
C ASP A 30 16.01 -21.93 2.58
N GLY A 31 16.79 -21.11 3.29
CA GLY A 31 17.63 -21.50 4.42
C GLY A 31 18.99 -22.07 4.01
N ASP A 32 19.43 -21.83 2.78
CA ASP A 32 20.72 -22.31 2.29
C ASP A 32 21.92 -21.41 2.66
N GLY A 33 21.63 -20.27 3.32
CA GLY A 33 22.62 -19.33 3.83
C GLY A 33 23.06 -18.28 2.82
N ASP A 34 22.50 -18.28 1.61
CA ASP A 34 22.65 -17.17 0.67
C ASP A 34 21.44 -16.21 0.72
N GLN A 35 21.35 -15.25 -0.20
CA GLN A 35 20.33 -14.21 -0.16
C GLN A 35 19.45 -14.26 -1.41
N ASP A 36 18.16 -14.34 -1.16
CA ASP A 36 17.10 -14.22 -2.16
C ASP A 36 16.63 -12.78 -2.28
N ILE A 37 15.75 -12.56 -3.26
CA ILE A 37 15.20 -11.24 -3.55
C ILE A 37 13.69 -11.25 -3.40
N LEU A 38 13.19 -10.30 -2.61
CA LEU A 38 11.84 -9.76 -2.73
C LEU A 38 11.92 -8.45 -3.52
N THR A 39 11.12 -8.34 -4.58
CA THR A 39 11.08 -7.14 -5.41
C THR A 39 9.66 -6.86 -5.89
N ALA A 40 9.43 -5.61 -6.27
CA ALA A 40 8.19 -5.18 -6.89
C ALA A 40 8.46 -4.04 -7.86
N ARG A 41 7.43 -3.68 -8.62
CA ARG A 41 7.51 -2.70 -9.70
C ARG A 41 6.36 -1.72 -9.62
N ASP A 42 6.53 -0.59 -10.28
CA ASP A 42 5.45 0.34 -10.55
C ASP A 42 4.24 -0.33 -11.23
N ALA A 43 3.04 0.13 -10.88
CA ALA A 43 1.76 -0.34 -11.40
C ALA A 43 1.47 -1.86 -11.26
N CYS A 44 2.31 -2.60 -10.54
CA CYS A 44 2.11 -4.01 -10.21
C CYS A 44 1.82 -4.15 -8.72
N PRO A 45 0.67 -4.74 -8.31
CA PRO A 45 0.36 -4.89 -6.90
C PRO A 45 1.19 -5.97 -6.20
N GLU A 46 1.85 -6.85 -6.95
CA GLU A 46 2.56 -8.00 -6.42
C GLU A 46 3.94 -7.63 -5.86
N LEU A 47 4.19 -8.01 -4.60
CA LEU A 47 5.56 -8.29 -4.15
C LEU A 47 5.90 -9.72 -4.59
N VAL A 48 6.97 -9.87 -5.36
CA VAL A 48 7.40 -11.16 -5.91
C VAL A 48 8.68 -11.61 -5.24
N SER A 49 8.86 -12.93 -5.10
CA SER A 49 10.14 -13.51 -4.68
C SER A 49 10.87 -14.16 -5.84
N LEU A 50 12.20 -14.10 -5.81
CA LEU A 50 13.09 -14.92 -6.63
C LEU A 50 14.14 -15.53 -5.71
N THR A 51 14.16 -16.86 -5.66
CA THR A 51 15.19 -17.61 -4.92
C THR A 51 16.47 -17.72 -5.75
N ASN A 52 17.61 -17.47 -5.12
CA ASN A 52 18.93 -17.68 -5.65
C ASN A 52 19.26 -19.18 -5.63
N GLN A 53 19.43 -19.78 -6.81
CA GLN A 53 19.75 -21.21 -6.94
C GLN A 53 21.26 -21.45 -7.07
N GLY A 54 22.07 -20.48 -6.63
CA GLY A 54 23.50 -20.41 -6.84
C GLY A 54 24.28 -20.60 -5.54
N THR A 55 25.11 -19.62 -5.23
CA THR A 55 25.79 -19.50 -3.93
C THR A 55 25.84 -18.03 -3.55
N ALA A 56 26.16 -17.73 -2.29
CA ALA A 56 26.40 -16.36 -1.83
C ALA A 56 27.47 -15.59 -2.64
N ALA A 57 28.42 -16.30 -3.27
CA ALA A 57 29.47 -15.68 -4.09
C ALA A 57 29.07 -15.51 -5.56
N VAL A 58 28.17 -16.36 -6.06
CA VAL A 58 27.74 -16.39 -7.46
C VAL A 58 26.24 -16.67 -7.50
N ALA A 59 25.45 -15.60 -7.53
CA ALA A 59 24.00 -15.70 -7.58
C ALA A 59 23.53 -16.27 -8.93
N SER A 60 22.53 -17.16 -8.88
CA SER A 60 21.85 -17.76 -10.02
C SER A 60 20.35 -17.62 -9.86
N MET A 61 19.81 -16.47 -10.25
CA MET A 61 18.38 -16.17 -10.18
C MET A 61 17.76 -16.31 -11.57
N THR A 62 16.77 -17.20 -11.71
CA THR A 62 16.11 -17.47 -12.99
C THR A 62 14.59 -17.34 -12.84
N SER A 63 13.88 -17.18 -13.96
CA SER A 63 12.42 -17.13 -13.93
C SER A 63 11.76 -18.42 -13.41
N ALA A 64 12.52 -19.52 -13.25
CA ALA A 64 12.01 -20.76 -12.69
C ALA A 64 11.73 -20.66 -11.17
N SER A 65 12.41 -19.77 -10.44
CA SER A 65 12.19 -19.53 -9.01
C SER A 65 11.28 -18.33 -8.72
N LEU A 66 10.69 -17.72 -9.75
CA LEU A 66 9.79 -16.57 -9.60
C LEU A 66 8.47 -17.00 -8.95
N ASN A 67 8.13 -16.40 -7.82
CA ASN A 67 6.83 -16.55 -7.17
C ASN A 67 6.08 -15.21 -7.13
N THR A 68 4.98 -15.12 -7.88
CA THR A 68 4.09 -13.94 -7.92
C THR A 68 2.98 -13.95 -6.86
N ASN A 69 2.90 -15.02 -6.08
CA ASN A 69 1.95 -15.22 -4.99
C ASN A 69 2.66 -15.29 -3.63
N PHE A 70 3.79 -14.59 -3.48
CA PHE A 70 4.49 -14.50 -2.21
C PHE A 70 3.64 -13.74 -1.15
N PRO A 71 3.64 -14.15 0.13
CA PRO A 71 4.31 -15.33 0.68
C PRO A 71 3.53 -16.63 0.49
N SER A 72 2.24 -16.57 0.22
CA SER A 72 1.41 -17.75 -0.06
C SER A 72 0.26 -17.44 -1.01
N ALA A 73 -0.21 -18.47 -1.74
CA ALA A 73 -1.37 -18.35 -2.61
C ALA A 73 -2.68 -17.98 -1.88
N ALA A 74 -2.78 -18.29 -0.58
CA ALA A 74 -3.96 -17.98 0.22
C ALA A 74 -4.06 -16.49 0.57
N ALA A 75 -2.92 -15.84 0.83
CA ALA A 75 -2.86 -14.42 1.19
C ALA A 75 -1.58 -13.80 0.62
N PRO A 76 -1.49 -13.58 -0.70
CA PRO A 76 -0.31 -12.98 -1.28
C PRO A 76 -0.28 -11.48 -0.99
N VAL A 77 0.91 -10.88 -1.04
CA VAL A 77 1.07 -9.43 -0.96
C VAL A 77 0.47 -8.79 -2.21
N ARG A 78 -0.50 -7.90 -1.98
CA ARG A 78 -1.18 -7.10 -3.01
C ARG A 78 -1.31 -5.66 -2.51
N VAL A 79 -0.36 -4.83 -2.89
CA VAL A 79 -0.28 -3.41 -2.52
C VAL A 79 -0.04 -2.63 -3.80
N ILE A 80 -0.99 -1.81 -4.23
CA ILE A 80 -0.85 -1.12 -5.52
C ILE A 80 0.28 -0.09 -5.44
N ASN A 81 1.07 -0.03 -6.51
CA ASN A 81 2.17 0.89 -6.76
C ASN A 81 3.33 0.79 -5.78
N PHE A 82 4.48 0.38 -6.34
CA PHE A 82 5.74 0.24 -5.62
C PHE A 82 5.61 -0.49 -4.27
N PRO A 83 5.10 -1.74 -4.20
CA PRO A 83 5.17 -2.53 -2.97
C PRO A 83 6.61 -2.57 -2.44
N ALA A 84 6.81 -2.14 -1.20
CA ALA A 84 8.08 -2.24 -0.50
C ALA A 84 7.92 -3.24 0.66
N GLY A 85 8.82 -4.23 0.71
CA GLY A 85 8.93 -5.13 1.85
C GLY A 85 9.89 -4.57 2.89
N TYR A 86 9.53 -4.70 4.17
CA TYR A 86 10.37 -4.39 5.32
C TYR A 86 10.40 -5.61 6.24
N TYR A 87 11.58 -5.97 6.75
CA TYR A 87 11.77 -7.14 7.60
C TYR A 87 12.30 -6.73 8.97
N LEU A 88 11.44 -6.75 9.98
CA LEU A 88 11.76 -6.36 11.36
C LEU A 88 10.81 -7.00 12.35
N ASP A 89 11.26 -7.21 13.58
CA ASP A 89 10.45 -7.77 14.67
C ASP A 89 9.51 -6.69 15.23
N VAL A 90 8.24 -6.74 14.82
CA VAL A 90 7.20 -5.82 15.31
C VAL A 90 6.23 -6.48 16.28
N THR A 91 6.28 -7.81 16.38
CA THR A 91 5.54 -8.58 17.38
C THR A 91 6.30 -8.72 18.69
N PHE A 92 7.59 -8.33 18.70
CA PHE A 92 8.53 -8.43 19.82
C PHE A 92 8.72 -9.85 20.33
N ASP A 93 8.66 -10.83 19.43
CA ASP A 93 8.77 -12.25 19.75
C ASP A 93 10.16 -12.84 19.44
N GLY A 94 11.09 -12.00 18.95
CA GLY A 94 12.44 -12.37 18.56
C GLY A 94 12.57 -12.86 17.12
N ARG A 95 11.49 -12.91 16.34
CA ARG A 95 11.48 -13.27 14.91
C ARG A 95 11.06 -12.05 14.09
N PRO A 96 11.86 -11.62 13.10
CA PRO A 96 11.43 -10.51 12.27
C PRO A 96 10.23 -10.90 11.41
N ASP A 97 9.27 -9.98 11.33
CA ASP A 97 8.04 -10.06 10.55
C ASP A 97 8.21 -9.35 9.20
N LEU A 98 7.29 -9.60 8.26
CA LEU A 98 7.26 -8.90 6.98
C LEU A 98 6.16 -7.84 6.97
N ILE A 99 6.54 -6.59 6.74
CA ILE A 99 5.62 -5.50 6.45
C ILE A 99 5.68 -5.22 4.95
N ALA A 100 4.53 -5.09 4.31
CA ALA A 100 4.43 -4.64 2.93
C ALA A 100 3.59 -3.36 2.86
N ALA A 101 4.17 -2.29 2.30
CA ALA A 101 3.52 -0.98 2.17
C ALA A 101 3.85 -0.35 0.81
N PRO A 102 3.01 0.55 0.28
CA PRO A 102 3.31 1.25 -0.95
C PRO A 102 4.42 2.27 -0.71
N ALA A 103 5.39 2.35 -1.62
CA ALA A 103 6.38 3.43 -1.62
C ALA A 103 5.84 4.63 -2.42
N LEU A 104 4.77 5.23 -1.89
CA LEU A 104 4.09 6.38 -2.48
C LEU A 104 4.21 7.61 -1.58
N PHE A 105 4.21 8.79 -2.19
CA PHE A 105 4.12 10.06 -1.48
C PHE A 105 2.67 10.50 -1.26
N ASP A 106 1.79 10.15 -2.20
CA ASP A 106 0.37 10.49 -2.24
C ASP A 106 -0.45 9.30 -2.74
N ASN A 107 -1.70 9.55 -3.09
CA ASN A 107 -2.62 8.58 -3.68
C ASN A 107 -2.39 8.32 -5.19
N HIS A 108 -1.18 8.47 -5.73
CA HIS A 108 -0.87 8.30 -7.16
C HIS A 108 -1.62 7.12 -7.79
N ASP A 109 -2.16 7.30 -9.00
CA ASP A 109 -3.10 6.38 -9.67
C ASP A 109 -4.42 6.13 -8.93
N GLN A 110 -4.82 7.08 -8.08
CA GLN A 110 -6.09 7.02 -7.36
C GLN A 110 -6.18 5.77 -6.47
N VAL A 111 -5.07 5.41 -5.83
CA VAL A 111 -5.05 4.32 -4.86
C VAL A 111 -5.72 4.76 -3.57
N SER A 112 -6.34 3.80 -2.89
CA SER A 112 -6.69 3.98 -1.49
C SER A 112 -5.42 3.81 -0.68
N THR A 113 -5.08 4.77 0.16
CA THR A 113 -4.04 4.60 1.19
C THR A 113 -4.62 4.06 2.48
N SER A 114 -5.96 3.98 2.59
CA SER A 114 -6.61 3.30 3.71
C SER A 114 -6.28 1.80 3.67
N GLN A 115 -5.82 1.25 4.80
CA GLN A 115 -5.44 -0.17 4.92
C GLN A 115 -4.37 -0.61 3.89
N SER A 116 -3.33 0.21 3.71
CA SER A 116 -2.26 0.00 2.73
C SER A 116 -0.98 -0.60 3.31
N VAL A 117 -0.84 -0.64 4.64
CA VAL A 117 0.29 -1.23 5.35
C VAL A 117 -0.12 -2.62 5.85
N ARG A 118 0.41 -3.67 5.23
CA ARG A 118 0.08 -5.07 5.56
C ARG A 118 1.17 -5.68 6.43
N LEU A 119 0.79 -6.26 7.56
CA LEU A 119 1.67 -7.06 8.42
C LEU A 119 1.44 -8.55 8.19
N TYR A 120 2.54 -9.24 7.87
CA TYR A 120 2.63 -10.68 7.83
C TYR A 120 3.54 -11.16 8.96
N GLU A 121 2.98 -11.93 9.89
CA GLU A 121 3.69 -12.45 11.04
C GLU A 121 4.57 -13.64 10.63
N ASN A 122 5.80 -13.67 11.13
CA ASN A 122 6.71 -14.79 10.91
C ASN A 122 6.52 -15.87 11.99
N GLY A 123 5.77 -16.91 11.65
CA GLY A 123 5.52 -18.04 12.55
C GLY A 123 6.62 -19.10 12.56
N SER A 124 7.72 -18.93 11.81
CA SER A 124 8.74 -19.97 11.68
C SER A 124 9.67 -20.03 12.90
N PRO A 125 9.93 -21.20 13.49
CA PRO A 125 10.96 -21.37 14.51
C PRO A 125 12.36 -21.57 13.93
N THR A 126 12.52 -21.61 12.60
CA THR A 126 13.81 -21.83 11.92
C THR A 126 14.28 -20.57 11.21
N ALA A 127 15.46 -20.63 10.58
CA ALA A 127 15.98 -19.53 9.76
C ALA A 127 15.14 -19.27 8.50
N VAL A 128 14.36 -20.25 8.03
CA VAL A 128 13.48 -20.12 6.87
C VAL A 128 12.19 -19.41 7.29
N PRO A 129 11.90 -18.19 6.82
CA PRO A 129 10.73 -17.45 7.26
C PRO A 129 9.41 -18.08 6.78
N SER A 130 8.37 -17.99 7.60
CA SER A 130 7.02 -18.47 7.27
C SER A 130 6.00 -17.39 7.60
N PHE A 131 5.62 -16.63 6.57
CA PHE A 131 4.79 -15.44 6.72
C PHE A 131 3.31 -15.75 6.53
N THR A 132 2.49 -15.38 7.52
CA THR A 132 1.03 -15.44 7.46
C THR A 132 0.45 -14.04 7.63
N LEU A 133 -0.57 -13.69 6.84
CA LEU A 133 -1.22 -12.38 6.98
C LEU A 133 -1.85 -12.27 8.38
N ARG A 134 -1.36 -11.33 9.18
CA ARG A 134 -1.89 -11.03 10.51
C ARG A 134 -2.88 -9.87 10.46
N GLN A 135 -2.48 -8.78 9.79
CA GLN A 135 -3.26 -7.54 9.78
C GLN A 135 -3.10 -6.81 8.44
N PRO A 136 -4.19 -6.48 7.72
CA PRO A 136 -4.12 -5.78 6.44
C PRO A 136 -3.91 -4.26 6.57
N ASP A 137 -4.06 -3.71 7.78
CA ASP A 137 -4.05 -2.28 8.12
C ASP A 137 -3.16 -2.00 9.34
N PHE A 138 -1.97 -2.61 9.36
CA PHE A 138 -1.00 -2.45 10.43
C PHE A 138 -0.64 -0.96 10.61
N LEU A 139 -0.62 -0.50 11.87
CA LEU A 139 -0.49 0.92 12.24
C LEU A 139 -1.62 1.83 11.76
N GLN A 140 -2.66 1.30 11.09
CA GLN A 140 -3.80 2.05 10.56
C GLN A 140 -5.13 1.67 11.24
N GLY A 141 -5.31 0.41 11.64
CA GLY A 141 -6.58 -0.11 12.16
C GLY A 141 -7.10 0.53 13.44
N GLU A 142 -6.23 1.20 14.21
CA GLU A 142 -6.60 1.95 15.42
C GLU A 142 -6.70 3.47 15.19
N MET A 143 -6.48 3.93 13.96
CA MET A 143 -6.55 5.35 13.60
C MET A 143 -7.83 5.66 12.82
N ILE A 144 -8.20 6.95 12.82
CA ILE A 144 -9.14 7.46 11.83
C ILE A 144 -8.37 7.64 10.53
N ASP A 145 -8.45 6.62 9.68
CA ASP A 145 -7.85 6.63 8.36
C ASP A 145 -8.90 7.01 7.31
N VAL A 146 -8.75 8.21 6.77
CA VAL A 146 -9.57 8.76 5.69
C VAL A 146 -8.75 8.86 4.41
N SER A 147 -7.79 7.96 4.22
CA SER A 147 -6.88 7.91 3.07
C SER A 147 -6.04 9.18 2.93
N GLU A 148 -6.39 10.10 2.04
CA GLU A 148 -5.62 11.32 1.78
C GLU A 148 -6.40 12.59 2.14
N ALA A 149 -5.69 13.71 2.31
CA ALA A 149 -6.25 15.04 2.50
C ALA A 149 -7.15 15.16 3.74
N ALA A 150 -6.80 14.43 4.81
CA ALA A 150 -7.49 14.49 6.09
C ALA A 150 -7.58 15.93 6.60
N ALA A 151 -8.80 16.44 6.77
CA ALA A 151 -9.06 17.76 7.33
C ALA A 151 -10.19 17.68 8.37
N PRO A 152 -9.86 17.49 9.67
CA PRO A 152 -10.86 17.43 10.73
C PRO A 152 -11.41 18.82 11.09
N ALA A 153 -12.69 18.87 11.42
CA ALA A 153 -13.39 20.02 11.97
C ALA A 153 -14.35 19.56 13.09
N PHE A 154 -14.60 20.42 14.08
CA PHE A 154 -15.44 20.10 15.23
C PHE A 154 -16.59 21.10 15.37
N GLY A 155 -17.74 20.62 15.85
CA GLY A 155 -18.92 21.44 16.11
C GLY A 155 -20.09 20.60 16.60
N ASP A 156 -21.07 21.21 17.26
CA ASP A 156 -22.29 20.50 17.71
C ASP A 156 -23.22 20.28 16.50
N LEU A 157 -23.08 19.12 15.87
CA LEU A 157 -23.81 18.75 14.65
C LEU A 157 -25.10 18.01 14.99
N SER A 158 -25.16 17.37 16.15
CA SER A 158 -26.33 16.63 16.63
C SER A 158 -27.30 17.48 17.46
N GLY A 159 -26.88 18.65 17.93
CA GLY A 159 -27.67 19.58 18.74
C GLY A 159 -27.79 19.17 20.21
N ASP A 160 -26.88 18.32 20.70
CA ASP A 160 -26.90 17.82 22.08
C ASP A 160 -25.95 18.57 23.03
N GLY A 161 -25.29 19.62 22.54
CA GLY A 161 -24.36 20.44 23.30
C GLY A 161 -22.96 19.84 23.44
N LEU A 162 -22.68 18.69 22.80
CA LEU A 162 -21.33 18.11 22.73
C LEU A 162 -20.70 18.40 21.35
N PRO A 163 -19.40 18.72 21.28
CA PRO A 163 -18.73 18.89 19.99
C PRO A 163 -18.59 17.53 19.30
N ASP A 164 -19.21 17.39 18.14
CA ASP A 164 -19.00 16.30 17.21
C ASP A 164 -17.82 16.58 16.27
N MET A 165 -17.43 15.61 15.43
CA MET A 165 -16.33 15.73 14.49
C MET A 165 -16.75 15.37 13.06
N VAL A 166 -16.32 16.18 12.11
CA VAL A 166 -16.35 15.85 10.68
C VAL A 166 -14.93 15.83 10.16
N VAL A 167 -14.57 14.79 9.41
CA VAL A 167 -13.25 14.67 8.79
C VAL A 167 -13.44 14.58 7.28
N ALA A 168 -12.92 15.56 6.55
CA ALA A 168 -12.82 15.46 5.09
C ALA A 168 -11.68 14.52 4.71
N GLY A 169 -11.83 13.81 3.60
CA GLY A 169 -10.77 13.03 3.00
C GLY A 169 -11.06 12.71 1.54
N THR A 170 -10.08 12.12 0.87
CA THR A 170 -10.18 11.65 -0.52
C THR A 170 -9.69 10.20 -0.63
N ASP A 171 -10.48 9.37 -1.31
CA ASP A 171 -10.27 7.92 -1.37
C ASP A 171 -10.93 7.33 -2.62
N ARG A 172 -10.50 6.12 -2.96
CA ARG A 172 -11.04 5.31 -4.03
C ARG A 172 -12.31 4.59 -3.55
N ARG A 173 -13.46 5.01 -4.08
CA ARG A 173 -14.75 4.34 -3.86
C ARG A 173 -15.23 3.65 -5.14
N ALA A 174 -16.38 2.98 -5.08
CA ALA A 174 -16.98 2.29 -6.24
C ALA A 174 -17.21 3.22 -7.45
N ALA A 175 -17.51 4.49 -7.20
CA ALA A 175 -17.72 5.51 -8.24
C ALA A 175 -16.41 6.14 -8.78
N GLY A 176 -15.25 5.72 -8.27
CA GLY A 176 -13.95 6.32 -8.56
C GLY A 176 -13.38 7.07 -7.36
N TYR A 177 -12.31 7.81 -7.61
CA TYR A 177 -11.63 8.63 -6.61
C TYR A 177 -12.38 9.93 -6.37
N ALA A 178 -12.81 10.16 -5.14
CA ALA A 178 -13.65 11.29 -4.79
C ALA A 178 -13.38 11.78 -3.37
N ALA A 179 -13.76 13.03 -3.10
CA ALA A 179 -13.78 13.58 -1.76
C ALA A 179 -15.09 13.24 -1.04
N TYR A 180 -15.01 13.14 0.29
CA TYR A 180 -16.14 12.84 1.18
C TYR A 180 -15.93 13.51 2.53
N LEU A 181 -16.98 13.46 3.34
CA LEU A 181 -16.95 13.84 4.75
C LEU A 181 -17.34 12.63 5.59
N HIS A 182 -16.47 12.19 6.48
CA HIS A 182 -16.85 11.27 7.55
C HIS A 182 -17.43 12.08 8.70
N TYR A 183 -18.54 11.63 9.25
CA TYR A 183 -19.16 12.23 10.43
C TYR A 183 -19.04 11.27 11.62
N TYR A 184 -18.55 11.80 12.73
CA TYR A 184 -18.42 11.13 14.00
C TYR A 184 -19.16 11.91 15.08
N ARG A 185 -20.09 11.24 15.76
CA ARG A 185 -20.79 11.82 16.90
C ARG A 185 -19.99 11.61 18.17
N ASN A 186 -19.89 12.62 19.02
CA ASN A 186 -19.35 12.45 20.37
C ASN A 186 -20.42 11.83 21.28
N ILE A 187 -20.23 10.57 21.64
CA ILE A 187 -21.09 9.81 22.57
C ILE A 187 -20.52 9.76 24.00
N GLY A 188 -19.43 10.48 24.25
CA GLY A 188 -18.78 10.59 25.55
C GLY A 188 -19.24 11.82 26.31
N THR A 189 -18.29 12.64 26.74
CA THR A 189 -18.55 13.91 27.43
C THR A 189 -17.78 15.05 26.76
N ALA A 190 -18.00 16.28 27.22
CA ALA A 190 -17.28 17.44 26.72
C ALA A 190 -15.77 17.41 27.04
N THR A 191 -15.37 16.75 28.14
CA THR A 191 -13.98 16.67 28.60
C THR A 191 -13.31 15.32 28.30
N GLU A 192 -14.10 14.30 28.01
CA GLU A 192 -13.65 12.96 27.61
C GLU A 192 -14.47 12.55 26.38
N PRO A 193 -14.13 13.05 25.19
CA PRO A 193 -14.88 12.78 23.98
C PRO A 193 -14.70 11.32 23.52
N ASN A 194 -15.78 10.71 23.06
CA ASN A 194 -15.76 9.36 22.46
C ASN A 194 -16.47 9.42 21.11
N PHE A 195 -15.70 9.38 20.02
CA PHE A 195 -16.22 9.58 18.67
C PHE A 195 -16.70 8.27 18.04
N GLN A 196 -18.01 8.12 17.90
CA GLN A 196 -18.62 7.02 17.15
C GLN A 196 -18.90 7.46 15.71
N ARG A 197 -18.41 6.70 14.73
CA ARG A 197 -18.66 6.98 13.31
C ARG A 197 -20.14 6.77 12.98
N VAL A 198 -20.77 7.80 12.41
CA VAL A 198 -22.19 7.79 12.03
C VAL A 198 -22.36 7.71 10.50
N SER A 199 -21.47 8.34 9.73
CA SER A 199 -21.51 8.29 8.26
C SER A 199 -20.11 8.34 7.66
N ASP A 200 -19.93 7.63 6.55
CA ASP A 200 -18.71 7.66 5.71
C ASP A 200 -18.86 8.57 4.47
N ASP A 201 -20.05 9.16 4.26
CA ASP A 201 -20.33 10.15 3.21
C ASP A 201 -21.43 11.11 3.70
N TYR A 202 -21.11 11.90 4.72
CA TYR A 202 -22.00 12.90 5.27
C TYR A 202 -22.40 13.92 4.19
N LEU A 203 -23.71 14.19 4.09
CA LEU A 203 -24.35 15.01 3.04
C LEU A 203 -24.27 14.44 1.61
N ALA A 204 -23.85 13.19 1.45
CA ALA A 204 -23.75 12.49 0.16
C ALA A 204 -22.93 13.28 -0.88
N LEU A 205 -21.77 13.80 -0.47
CA LEU A 205 -20.89 14.61 -1.32
C LEU A 205 -20.06 13.74 -2.28
N GLY A 206 -19.77 12.49 -1.91
CA GLY A 206 -19.07 11.54 -2.76
C GLY A 206 -19.83 11.26 -4.06
N ALA A 207 -21.16 11.19 -4.00
CA ALA A 207 -22.03 11.00 -5.17
C ALA A 207 -22.12 12.23 -6.09
N LYS A 208 -21.69 13.42 -5.61
CA LYS A 208 -21.76 14.67 -6.37
C LYS A 208 -20.47 14.99 -7.13
N ASN A 209 -19.46 14.12 -7.08
CA ASN A 209 -18.15 14.29 -7.71
C ASN A 209 -17.54 15.68 -7.43
N THR A 210 -17.71 16.14 -6.19
CA THR A 210 -17.15 17.42 -5.76
C THR A 210 -15.69 17.22 -5.41
N ARG A 211 -14.79 18.05 -5.98
CA ARG A 211 -13.43 18.19 -5.46
C ARG A 211 -13.52 19.02 -4.19
N VAL A 212 -13.82 18.40 -3.05
CA VAL A 212 -13.81 19.10 -1.77
C VAL A 212 -12.36 19.46 -1.46
N SER A 213 -12.00 20.71 -1.71
CA SER A 213 -10.81 21.31 -1.12
C SER A 213 -11.12 21.60 0.34
N SER A 214 -10.11 21.46 1.21
CA SER A 214 -10.20 21.55 2.67
C SER A 214 -11.27 22.54 3.14
N PRO A 215 -12.17 22.16 4.07
CA PRO A 215 -13.20 23.06 4.57
C PRO A 215 -12.53 24.24 5.28
N CYS A 216 -12.40 25.35 4.57
CA CYS A 216 -12.05 26.65 5.14
C CYS A 216 -13.33 27.22 5.74
N TRP A 217 -13.55 26.98 7.03
CA TRP A 217 -14.58 27.72 7.76
C TRP A 217 -13.99 29.05 8.20
N LEU A 218 -14.59 30.16 7.73
CA LEU A 218 -14.49 31.45 8.40
C LEU A 218 -15.08 31.29 9.81
N ILE A 219 -14.22 31.43 10.81
CA ILE A 219 -14.63 31.74 12.19
C ILE A 219 -15.11 33.20 12.20
#